data_AF-A0A966MQ33-F1
#
_entry.id   AF-A0A966MQ33-F1
#
_cell.length_a   1.000
_cell.length_b   1.000
_cell.length_c   1.000
_cell.angle_alpha   90.00
_cell.angle_beta   90.00
_cell.angle_gamma   90.00
#
_symmetry.space_group_name_H-M   'P 1'
#
loop_
_entity.id
_entity.type
_entity.pdbx_description
1 polymer ?
#
loop_
_entity_poly.entity_id
_entity_poly.type
_entity_poly.pdbx_seq_one_letter_code
_entity_poly.pdbx_strand_id
1 'polypeptide(L)'
;MAKQPKRRALRGKGPTPRAENRPNHKKYRGGEDKKRRDVRSGDSRRDEGKRGEFGRKRVERRRIDSKRGDRKRDFRREPREHHDTIAGRNAVVEALRAGLPAKELVVAIGVDIDERLEESVKLAQKMGLGIREVERRQIENMTGIANHQGIALVAKPFQYSSQKEIFARAKEPALFVAVDGVTDPRNIGAIARSAAAFGADGLLIPERRNAPLTAAAWKSSLMVMQIRLWKR
;
A
#
# COMPACT_ATOMS: atom_id res chain seq x y z
N MET A 1 -35.12 40.36 -12.97
CA MET A 1 -34.48 39.67 -14.12
C MET A 1 -32.97 39.64 -13.91
N ALA A 2 -32.40 38.51 -13.45
CA ALA A 2 -30.96 38.38 -13.20
C ALA A 2 -30.26 37.74 -14.42
N LYS A 3 -29.23 38.42 -14.96
CA LYS A 3 -28.42 37.96 -16.11
C LYS A 3 -27.40 36.91 -15.65
N GLN A 4 -27.44 35.71 -16.25
CA GLN A 4 -26.44 34.65 -16.04
C GLN A 4 -25.10 34.97 -16.73
N PRO A 5 -23.95 34.57 -16.15
CA PRO A 5 -22.64 34.75 -16.79
C PRO A 5 -22.36 33.67 -17.87
N LYS A 6 -21.92 34.10 -19.05
CA LYS A 6 -21.57 33.25 -20.20
C LYS A 6 -20.33 32.38 -19.89
N ARG A 7 -20.46 31.07 -20.11
CA ARG A 7 -19.36 30.08 -19.97
C ARG A 7 -18.23 30.39 -20.95
N ARG A 8 -17.01 30.61 -20.43
CA ARG A 8 -15.77 30.71 -21.21
C ARG A 8 -15.47 29.36 -21.87
N ALA A 9 -15.49 29.31 -23.21
CA ALA A 9 -15.06 28.15 -23.97
C ALA A 9 -13.59 27.81 -23.67
N LEU A 10 -13.31 26.53 -23.43
CA LEU A 10 -11.95 26.01 -23.26
C LEU A 10 -11.20 26.10 -24.59
N ARG A 11 -10.33 27.11 -24.75
CA ARG A 11 -9.31 27.10 -25.80
C ARG A 11 -8.43 25.87 -25.56
N GLY A 12 -8.39 24.95 -26.52
CA GLY A 12 -7.48 23.82 -26.50
C GLY A 12 -6.04 24.29 -26.30
N LYS A 13 -5.35 23.74 -25.31
CA LYS A 13 -3.90 23.92 -25.20
C LYS A 13 -3.31 23.37 -26.49
N GLY A 14 -2.56 24.21 -27.23
CA GLY A 14 -1.96 23.86 -28.51
C GLY A 14 -1.09 22.60 -28.45
N PRO A 15 -0.46 22.21 -29.57
CA PRO A 15 0.24 20.93 -29.69
C PRO A 15 1.20 20.69 -28.52
N THR A 16 1.10 19.51 -27.91
CA THR A 16 1.87 19.17 -26.71
C THR A 16 3.37 19.33 -27.00
N PRO A 17 4.13 20.12 -26.21
CA PRO A 17 5.56 20.36 -26.46
C PRO A 17 6.35 19.07 -26.62
N ARG A 18 7.49 19.09 -27.34
CA ARG A 18 8.39 17.92 -27.42
C ARG A 18 8.86 17.49 -26.02
N ALA A 19 9.13 16.19 -25.86
CA ALA A 19 9.42 15.57 -24.56
C ALA A 19 10.61 16.19 -23.82
N GLU A 20 11.52 16.80 -24.56
CA GLU A 20 12.70 17.51 -24.07
C GLU A 20 12.37 18.89 -23.48
N ASN A 21 11.21 19.49 -23.80
CA ASN A 21 10.79 20.83 -23.37
C ASN A 21 9.64 20.81 -22.36
N ARG A 22 9.36 19.64 -21.75
CA ARG A 22 8.30 19.46 -20.75
C ARG A 22 8.93 19.49 -19.35
N PRO A 23 8.65 20.51 -18.52
CA PRO A 23 9.26 20.66 -17.19
C PRO A 23 9.13 19.44 -16.27
N ASN A 24 8.05 18.65 -16.44
CA ASN A 24 7.76 17.46 -15.62
C ASN A 24 8.10 16.12 -16.31
N HIS A 25 8.86 16.13 -17.41
CA HIS A 25 9.23 14.92 -18.15
C HIS A 25 10.67 14.47 -17.84
N LYS A 26 10.90 13.15 -17.73
CA LYS A 26 12.20 12.56 -17.35
C LYS A 26 13.37 13.03 -18.23
N LYS A 27 13.12 13.24 -19.53
CA LYS A 27 14.14 13.74 -20.49
C LYS A 27 14.58 15.18 -20.21
N TYR A 28 13.69 16.05 -19.72
CA TYR A 28 14.02 17.43 -19.35
C TYR A 28 15.01 17.45 -18.17
N ARG A 29 14.70 16.71 -17.11
CA ARG A 29 15.55 16.60 -15.90
C ARG A 29 16.93 16.00 -16.19
N GLY A 30 17.00 15.00 -17.07
CA GLY A 30 18.28 14.41 -17.47
C GLY A 30 19.22 15.36 -18.22
N GLY A 31 18.69 16.38 -18.90
CA GLY A 31 19.47 17.42 -19.58
C GLY A 31 20.09 18.43 -18.61
N GLU A 32 19.36 18.83 -17.56
CA GLU A 32 19.86 19.76 -16.54
C GLU A 32 21.01 19.17 -15.72
N ASP A 33 20.93 17.88 -15.36
CA ASP A 33 21.98 17.19 -14.62
C ASP A 33 23.29 17.08 -15.41
N LYS A 34 23.20 16.97 -16.74
CA LYS A 34 24.38 16.94 -17.63
C LYS A 34 25.03 18.32 -17.72
N LYS A 35 24.23 19.38 -17.91
CA LYS A 35 24.70 20.77 -17.90
C LYS A 35 25.37 21.16 -16.58
N ARG A 36 24.82 20.73 -15.43
CA ARG A 36 25.42 20.99 -14.10
C ARG A 36 26.75 20.29 -13.89
N ARG A 37 26.99 19.12 -14.51
CA ARG A 37 28.28 18.40 -14.43
C ARG A 37 29.37 19.06 -15.29
N ASP A 38 29.01 19.56 -16.46
CA ASP A 38 29.99 20.19 -17.37
C ASP A 38 30.49 21.54 -16.81
N VAL A 39 29.62 22.33 -16.17
CA VAL A 39 30.02 23.59 -15.51
C VAL A 39 30.99 23.36 -14.35
N ARG A 40 30.84 22.27 -13.60
CA ARG A 40 31.70 21.96 -12.44
C ARG A 40 33.09 21.45 -12.81
N SER A 41 33.30 21.08 -14.07
CA SER A 41 34.55 20.48 -14.57
C SER A 41 35.46 21.50 -15.28
N GLY A 42 34.95 22.71 -15.57
CA GLY A 42 35.68 23.78 -16.26
C GLY A 42 36.46 24.74 -15.37
N ASP A 43 36.22 24.73 -14.06
CA ASP A 43 36.67 25.80 -13.13
C ASP A 43 37.87 25.40 -12.22
N SER A 44 38.69 24.42 -12.65
CA SER A 44 39.82 23.93 -11.84
C SER A 44 41.15 23.87 -12.60
N ARG A 45 41.42 24.86 -13.46
CA ARG A 45 42.72 25.03 -14.13
C ARG A 45 43.28 26.43 -13.89
N ARG A 46 43.76 26.69 -12.67
CA ARG A 46 44.71 27.77 -12.32
C ARG A 46 45.07 27.63 -10.84
N ASP A 47 46.05 26.77 -10.53
CA ASP A 47 47.08 27.08 -9.53
C ASP A 47 48.17 25.99 -9.58
N GLU A 48 49.23 26.25 -10.35
CA GLU A 48 50.46 25.46 -10.32
C GLU A 48 51.47 26.16 -9.41
N GLY A 49 51.70 25.60 -8.23
CA GLY A 49 52.77 26.07 -7.36
C GLY A 49 52.83 25.35 -6.02
N LYS A 50 53.99 24.76 -5.72
CA LYS A 50 54.41 24.16 -4.43
C LYS A 50 53.98 22.71 -4.18
N ARG A 51 54.82 21.81 -4.70
CA ARG A 51 55.02 20.46 -4.16
C ARG A 51 55.78 20.56 -2.83
N GLY A 52 55.30 19.88 -1.80
CA GLY A 52 56.00 19.73 -0.52
C GLY A 52 55.28 18.73 0.40
N GLU A 53 55.76 17.49 0.39
CA GLU A 53 55.90 16.68 1.61
C GLU A 53 54.70 16.20 2.45
N PHE A 54 53.44 16.30 1.99
CA PHE A 54 52.28 15.72 2.71
C PHE A 54 51.62 14.52 2.01
N GLY A 55 52.27 13.93 1.00
CA GLY A 55 51.67 12.91 0.11
C GLY A 55 51.68 11.47 0.63
N ARG A 56 52.51 11.11 1.62
CA ARG A 56 52.74 9.70 1.98
C ARG A 56 51.79 9.15 3.05
N LYS A 57 51.22 9.98 3.93
CA LYS A 57 50.29 9.52 4.99
C LYS A 57 48.83 9.33 4.55
N ARG A 58 48.43 9.82 3.36
CA ARG A 58 47.04 9.74 2.88
C ARG A 58 46.71 8.42 2.18
N VAL A 59 47.73 7.70 1.69
CA VAL A 59 47.54 6.42 0.97
C VAL A 59 47.29 5.27 1.94
N GLU A 60 47.81 5.35 3.17
CA GLU A 60 47.70 4.27 4.16
C GLU A 60 46.35 4.26 4.89
N ARG A 61 45.73 5.43 5.13
CA ARG A 61 44.36 5.51 5.68
C ARG A 61 43.29 5.00 4.70
N ARG A 62 43.54 5.00 3.39
CA ARG A 62 42.58 4.47 2.41
C ARG A 62 42.54 2.94 2.34
N ARG A 63 43.52 2.23 2.90
CA ARG A 63 43.53 0.75 2.93
C ARG A 63 42.86 0.16 4.17
N ILE A 64 42.61 0.95 5.20
CA ILE A 64 41.92 0.51 6.43
C ILE A 64 40.40 0.71 6.31
N ASP A 65 39.95 1.73 5.58
CA ASP A 65 38.51 1.99 5.37
C ASP A 65 37.86 1.06 4.32
N SER A 66 38.63 0.33 3.51
CA SER A 66 38.09 -0.64 2.55
C SER A 66 37.85 -2.03 3.14
N LYS A 67 38.12 -2.24 4.45
CA LYS A 67 37.86 -3.49 5.18
C LYS A 67 36.70 -3.39 6.19
N ARG A 68 35.92 -2.31 6.19
CA ARG A 68 34.58 -2.34 6.79
C ARG A 68 33.63 -2.90 5.75
N GLY A 69 33.54 -4.23 5.78
CA GLY A 69 32.83 -5.05 4.83
C GLY A 69 31.42 -4.53 4.54
N ASP A 70 31.02 -4.82 3.31
CA ASP A 70 29.66 -5.13 2.90
C ASP A 70 28.96 -5.98 3.95
N ARG A 71 28.50 -5.36 5.04
CA ARG A 71 27.27 -5.80 5.68
C ARG A 71 26.20 -5.39 4.69
N LYS A 72 26.02 -6.24 3.66
CA LYS A 72 24.70 -6.43 3.05
C LYS A 72 23.78 -6.54 4.24
N ARG A 73 23.05 -5.47 4.55
CA ARG A 73 21.92 -5.55 5.46
C ARG A 73 21.03 -6.54 4.76
N ASP A 74 21.14 -7.76 5.23
CA ASP A 74 20.20 -8.82 4.94
C ASP A 74 18.90 -8.30 5.55
N PHE A 75 18.23 -7.43 4.80
CA PHE A 75 16.79 -7.30 4.89
C PHE A 75 16.27 -8.64 4.38
N ARG A 76 16.50 -9.69 5.17
CA ARG A 76 15.47 -10.68 5.41
C ARG A 76 14.30 -9.81 5.89
N ARG A 77 13.52 -9.32 4.90
CA ARG A 77 12.16 -8.92 5.13
C ARG A 77 11.62 -10.17 5.80
N GLU A 78 11.53 -10.11 7.13
CA GLU A 78 10.60 -10.98 7.83
C GLU A 78 9.33 -10.94 7.00
N PRO A 79 8.69 -12.09 6.74
CA PRO A 79 7.43 -12.10 6.02
C PRO A 79 6.63 -11.00 6.66
N ARG A 80 6.36 -9.91 5.92
CA ARG A 80 5.49 -8.87 6.44
C ARG A 80 4.25 -9.67 6.73
N GLU A 81 3.93 -9.90 8.00
CA GLU A 81 2.60 -10.34 8.34
C GLU A 81 1.76 -9.26 7.69
N HIS A 82 1.14 -9.61 6.56
CA HIS A 82 0.36 -8.68 5.79
C HIS A 82 -0.90 -8.54 6.63
N HIS A 83 -0.81 -7.69 7.65
CA HIS A 83 -1.93 -7.28 8.45
C HIS A 83 -2.82 -6.57 7.47
N ASP A 84 -3.93 -7.23 7.18
CA ASP A 84 -4.96 -6.70 6.34
C ASP A 84 -5.51 -5.47 7.07
N THR A 85 -5.09 -4.30 6.60
CA THR A 85 -5.27 -3.05 7.33
C THR A 85 -6.17 -2.13 6.56
N ILE A 86 -7.06 -1.46 7.28
CA ILE A 86 -7.96 -0.45 6.76
C ILE A 86 -7.53 0.89 7.34
N ALA A 87 -7.34 1.90 6.51
CA ALA A 87 -6.85 3.21 6.95
C ALA A 87 -7.83 4.32 6.58
N GLY A 88 -7.85 5.39 7.39
CA GLY A 88 -8.73 6.55 7.19
C GLY A 88 -10.03 6.46 8.01
N ARG A 89 -10.54 7.62 8.43
CA ARG A 89 -11.64 7.71 9.42
C ARG A 89 -12.90 7.02 8.94
N ASN A 90 -13.37 7.35 7.73
CA ASN A 90 -14.60 6.77 7.19
C ASN A 90 -14.48 5.26 6.98
N ALA A 91 -13.37 4.80 6.39
CA ALA A 91 -13.17 3.39 6.11
C ALA A 91 -13.14 2.56 7.40
N VAL A 92 -12.49 3.07 8.44
CA VAL A 92 -12.43 2.42 9.76
C VAL A 92 -13.80 2.40 10.44
N VAL A 93 -14.54 3.51 10.47
CA VAL A 93 -15.90 3.56 11.03
C VAL A 93 -16.81 2.55 10.33
N GLU A 94 -16.82 2.53 9.00
CA GLU A 94 -17.67 1.63 8.23
C GLU A 94 -17.29 0.16 8.43
N ALA A 95 -15.99 -0.14 8.58
CA ALA A 95 -15.52 -1.49 8.89
C ALA A 95 -15.99 -1.95 10.28
N LEU A 96 -15.88 -1.08 11.28
CA LEU A 96 -16.35 -1.35 12.64
C LEU A 96 -17.87 -1.52 12.69
N ARG A 97 -18.64 -0.65 12.02
CA ARG A 97 -20.10 -0.78 11.88
C ARG A 97 -20.51 -2.09 11.20
N ALA A 98 -19.73 -2.56 10.23
CA ALA A 98 -19.94 -3.83 9.56
C ALA A 98 -19.57 -5.05 10.42
N GLY A 99 -19.04 -4.85 11.63
CA GLY A 99 -18.61 -5.94 12.50
C GLY A 99 -17.39 -6.69 11.99
N LEU A 100 -16.53 -6.04 11.20
CA LEU A 100 -15.32 -6.65 10.68
C LEU A 100 -14.46 -7.20 11.84
N PRO A 101 -14.04 -8.48 11.81
CA PRO A 101 -13.17 -9.03 12.83
C PRO A 101 -11.82 -8.32 12.78
N ALA A 102 -11.51 -7.61 13.85
CA ALA A 102 -10.28 -6.87 14.00
C ALA A 102 -9.48 -7.35 15.21
N LYS A 103 -8.18 -7.14 15.15
CA LYS A 103 -7.23 -7.40 16.24
C LYS A 103 -7.12 -6.18 17.15
N GLU A 104 -6.93 -5.02 16.55
CA GLU A 104 -6.70 -3.77 17.27
C GLU A 104 -7.08 -2.56 16.41
N LEU A 105 -7.48 -1.48 17.08
CA LEU A 105 -7.59 -0.14 16.50
C LEU A 105 -6.29 0.61 16.77
N VAL A 106 -5.71 1.21 15.74
CA VAL A 106 -4.46 1.97 15.82
C VAL A 106 -4.77 3.45 15.59
N VAL A 107 -4.36 4.29 16.52
CA VAL A 107 -4.63 5.74 16.51
C VAL A 107 -3.30 6.50 16.57
N ALA A 108 -3.19 7.58 15.81
CA ALA A 108 -2.01 8.41 15.84
C ALA A 108 -1.98 9.29 17.09
N ILE A 109 -0.81 9.41 17.72
CA ILE A 109 -0.58 10.36 18.81
C ILE A 109 -0.85 11.79 18.30
N GLY A 110 -1.59 12.58 19.09
CA GLY A 110 -1.95 13.96 18.74
C GLY A 110 -2.80 14.05 17.46
N VAL A 111 -3.68 13.08 17.23
CA VAL A 111 -4.69 13.17 16.17
C VAL A 111 -5.84 14.08 16.63
N ASP A 112 -6.33 14.94 15.73
CA ASP A 112 -7.48 15.78 16.04
C ASP A 112 -8.71 14.92 16.28
N ILE A 113 -9.43 15.20 17.35
CA ILE A 113 -10.67 14.51 17.70
C ILE A 113 -11.79 15.07 16.84
N ASP A 114 -12.45 14.17 16.11
CA ASP A 114 -13.71 14.45 15.41
C ASP A 114 -14.74 13.37 15.73
N GLU A 115 -15.97 13.60 15.29
CA GLU A 115 -17.10 12.69 15.49
C GLU A 115 -16.78 11.26 15.00
N ARG A 116 -16.07 11.12 13.88
CA ARG A 116 -15.75 9.82 13.28
C ARG A 116 -14.68 9.06 14.07
N LEU A 117 -13.68 9.75 14.61
CA LEU A 117 -12.69 9.17 15.49
C LEU A 117 -13.35 8.72 16.80
N GLU A 118 -14.17 9.58 17.42
CA GLU A 118 -14.89 9.23 18.64
C GLU A 118 -15.80 8.02 18.43
N GLU A 119 -16.54 7.97 17.32
CA GLU A 119 -17.36 6.84 16.97
C GLU A 119 -16.52 5.57 16.79
N SER A 120 -15.38 5.66 16.09
CA SER A 120 -14.46 4.53 15.91
C SER A 120 -13.98 3.98 17.24
N VAL A 121 -13.59 4.85 18.17
CA VAL A 121 -13.12 4.48 19.51
C VAL A 121 -14.25 3.81 20.31
N LYS A 122 -15.46 4.37 20.29
CA LYS A 122 -16.64 3.81 20.96
C LYS A 122 -17.00 2.42 20.41
N LEU A 123 -16.99 2.25 19.09
CA LEU A 123 -17.27 0.95 18.45
C LEU A 123 -16.18 -0.07 18.78
N ALA A 124 -14.91 0.32 18.72
CA ALA A 124 -13.79 -0.55 19.07
C ALA A 124 -13.88 -1.04 20.52
N GLN A 125 -14.21 -0.15 21.46
CA GLN A 125 -14.43 -0.52 22.87
C GLN A 125 -15.61 -1.48 23.05
N LYS A 126 -16.74 -1.22 22.38
CA LYS A 126 -17.90 -2.14 22.41
C LYS A 126 -17.57 -3.53 21.88
N MET A 127 -16.68 -3.61 20.90
CA MET A 127 -16.19 -4.87 20.32
C MET A 127 -15.05 -5.52 21.15
N GLY A 128 -14.61 -4.89 22.25
CA GLY A 128 -13.51 -5.37 23.08
C GLY A 128 -12.15 -5.31 22.39
N LEU A 129 -11.97 -4.42 21.41
CA LEU A 129 -10.71 -4.24 20.69
C LEU A 129 -9.73 -3.40 21.51
N GLY A 130 -8.46 -3.83 21.53
CA GLY A 130 -7.38 -2.99 22.03
C GLY A 130 -7.19 -1.74 21.18
N ILE A 131 -6.93 -0.60 21.81
CA ILE A 131 -6.61 0.65 21.15
C ILE A 131 -5.13 0.94 21.39
N ARG A 132 -4.35 1.03 20.32
CA ARG A 132 -2.91 1.29 20.38
C ARG A 132 -2.59 2.64 19.78
N GLU A 133 -1.94 3.49 20.56
CA GLU A 133 -1.43 4.77 20.09
C GLU A 133 -0.03 4.62 19.49
N VAL A 134 0.21 5.25 18.33
CA VAL A 134 1.46 5.17 17.59
C VAL A 134 1.81 6.49 16.92
N GLU A 135 3.04 6.64 16.44
CA GLU A 135 3.38 7.78 15.58
C GLU A 135 2.69 7.65 14.21
N ARG A 136 2.33 8.78 13.59
CA ARG A 136 1.71 8.79 12.25
C ARG A 136 2.49 7.98 11.21
N ARG A 137 3.83 8.06 11.26
CA ARG A 137 4.72 7.32 10.36
C ARG A 137 4.60 5.80 10.52
N GLN A 138 4.30 5.30 11.71
CA GLN A 138 4.09 3.87 11.93
C GLN A 138 2.80 3.39 11.27
N ILE A 139 1.74 4.22 11.25
CA ILE A 139 0.51 3.91 10.52
C ILE A 139 0.76 3.86 9.02
N GLU A 140 1.49 4.83 8.46
CA GLU A 140 1.87 4.82 7.04
C GLU A 140 2.70 3.58 6.69
N ASN A 141 3.67 3.20 7.52
CA ASN A 141 4.49 2.00 7.32
C ASN A 141 3.67 0.71 7.35
N MET A 142 2.67 0.63 8.23
CA MET A 142 1.80 -0.54 8.40
C MET A 142 0.79 -0.67 7.24
N THR A 143 0.19 0.45 6.83
CA THR A 143 -0.93 0.47 5.87
C THR A 143 -0.46 0.68 4.42
N GLY A 144 0.72 1.27 4.22
CA GLY A 144 1.19 1.77 2.92
C GLY A 144 0.39 2.97 2.39
N ILE A 145 -0.47 3.59 3.21
CA ILE A 145 -1.37 4.68 2.83
C ILE A 145 -0.91 5.95 3.54
N ALA A 146 -0.42 6.94 2.78
CA ALA A 146 0.03 8.22 3.33
C ALA A 146 -1.14 9.07 3.90
N ASN A 147 -2.31 9.03 3.28
CA ASN A 147 -3.49 9.80 3.71
C ASN A 147 -4.39 9.01 4.68
N HIS A 148 -3.80 8.41 5.72
CA HIS A 148 -4.51 7.56 6.68
C HIS A 148 -5.30 8.35 7.75
N GLN A 149 -5.24 9.69 7.76
CA GLN A 149 -5.97 10.58 8.69
C GLN A 149 -5.76 10.29 10.18
N GLY A 150 -4.63 9.65 10.53
CA GLY A 150 -4.27 9.30 11.89
C GLY A 150 -5.00 8.09 12.49
N ILE A 151 -5.66 7.25 11.68
CA ILE A 151 -6.34 6.06 12.19
C ILE A 151 -6.20 4.88 11.23
N ALA A 152 -6.05 3.68 11.79
CA ALA A 152 -6.12 2.43 11.05
C ALA A 152 -6.73 1.32 11.90
N LEU A 153 -7.36 0.35 11.25
CA LEU A 153 -7.88 -0.86 11.83
C LEU A 153 -7.07 -2.04 11.32
N VAL A 154 -6.57 -2.86 12.25
CA VAL A 154 -5.85 -4.11 11.92
C VAL A 154 -6.87 -5.23 11.91
N ALA A 155 -7.20 -5.76 10.73
CA ALA A 155 -8.14 -6.88 10.60
C ALA A 155 -7.49 -8.19 11.06
N LYS A 156 -8.32 -9.14 11.52
CA LYS A 156 -7.90 -10.52 11.70
C LYS A 156 -7.70 -11.17 10.33
N PRO A 157 -6.77 -12.13 10.20
CA PRO A 157 -6.63 -12.90 8.98
C PRO A 157 -7.97 -13.53 8.56
N PHE A 158 -8.28 -13.48 7.26
CA PHE A 158 -9.48 -14.12 6.74
C PHE A 158 -9.43 -15.63 7.02
N GLN A 159 -10.52 -16.18 7.58
CA GLN A 159 -10.64 -17.61 7.83
C GLN A 159 -11.34 -18.29 6.66
N TYR A 160 -10.60 -19.15 5.95
CA TYR A 160 -11.15 -19.97 4.89
C TYR A 160 -11.97 -21.13 5.47
N SER A 161 -13.10 -21.42 4.84
CA SER A 161 -13.93 -22.57 5.20
C SER A 161 -13.30 -23.85 4.69
N SER A 162 -13.49 -24.93 5.43
CA SER A 162 -13.08 -26.27 5.01
C SER A 162 -14.03 -26.83 3.94
N GLN A 163 -13.56 -27.84 3.21
CA GLN A 163 -14.38 -28.54 2.22
C GLN A 163 -15.69 -29.06 2.81
N LYS A 164 -15.61 -29.74 3.97
CA LYS A 164 -16.79 -30.31 4.62
C LYS A 164 -17.82 -29.26 4.98
N GLU A 165 -17.38 -28.10 5.49
CA GLU A 165 -18.29 -27.02 5.89
C GLU A 165 -19.03 -26.40 4.71
N ILE A 166 -18.35 -26.23 3.58
CA ILE A 166 -18.95 -25.63 2.38
C ILE A 166 -20.01 -26.56 1.79
N PHE A 167 -19.69 -27.84 1.63
CA PHE A 167 -20.67 -28.79 1.09
C PHE A 167 -21.83 -29.04 2.06
N ALA A 168 -21.62 -28.96 3.37
CA ALA A 168 -22.69 -29.12 4.35
C ALA A 168 -23.68 -27.94 4.41
N ARG A 169 -23.27 -26.75 3.97
CA ARG A 169 -24.09 -25.52 4.02
C ARG A 169 -24.61 -25.06 2.66
N ALA A 170 -24.11 -25.66 1.57
CA ALA A 170 -24.55 -25.33 0.22
C ALA A 170 -26.02 -25.71 0.04
N LYS A 171 -26.77 -24.83 -0.63
CA LYS A 171 -28.15 -25.10 -1.03
C LYS A 171 -28.16 -26.02 -2.24
N GLU A 172 -29.25 -26.76 -2.44
CA GLU A 172 -29.43 -27.56 -3.65
C GLU A 172 -30.39 -26.84 -4.63
N PRO A 173 -30.00 -26.65 -5.91
CA PRO A 173 -28.69 -26.95 -6.50
C PRO A 173 -27.60 -25.96 -6.08
N ALA A 174 -26.40 -26.47 -5.81
CA ALA A 174 -25.28 -25.65 -5.34
C ALA A 174 -24.58 -24.92 -6.48
N LEU A 175 -24.25 -23.65 -6.28
CA LEU A 175 -23.50 -22.81 -7.20
C LEU A 175 -22.15 -22.42 -6.59
N PHE A 176 -21.06 -22.96 -7.14
CA PHE A 176 -19.70 -22.58 -6.76
C PHE A 176 -19.01 -21.78 -7.87
N VAL A 177 -18.23 -20.78 -7.47
CA VAL A 177 -17.40 -19.97 -8.38
C VAL A 177 -15.93 -20.27 -8.11
N ALA A 178 -15.20 -20.76 -9.10
CA ALA A 178 -13.75 -20.96 -9.00
C ALA A 178 -12.99 -19.78 -9.60
N VAL A 179 -12.00 -19.28 -8.87
CA VAL A 179 -11.17 -18.13 -9.27
C VAL A 179 -9.72 -18.56 -9.34
N ASP A 180 -9.10 -18.47 -10.51
CA ASP A 180 -7.69 -18.81 -10.70
C ASP A 180 -6.91 -17.64 -11.34
N GLY A 181 -5.68 -17.44 -10.89
CA GLY A 181 -4.75 -16.43 -11.42
C GLY A 181 -5.10 -14.97 -11.13
N VAL A 182 -6.00 -14.66 -10.20
CA VAL A 182 -6.36 -13.28 -9.86
C VAL A 182 -5.40 -12.73 -8.81
N THR A 183 -4.58 -11.75 -9.19
CA THR A 183 -3.46 -11.24 -8.39
C THR A 183 -3.71 -9.91 -7.69
N ASP A 184 -4.78 -9.19 -8.01
CA ASP A 184 -5.21 -7.97 -7.30
C ASP A 184 -6.29 -8.33 -6.26
N PRO A 185 -6.06 -8.09 -4.95
CA PRO A 185 -7.06 -8.31 -3.91
C PRO A 185 -8.37 -7.55 -4.13
N ARG A 186 -8.34 -6.40 -4.82
CA ARG A 186 -9.55 -5.64 -5.16
C ARG A 186 -10.44 -6.40 -6.13
N ASN A 187 -9.84 -7.11 -7.09
CA ASN A 187 -10.57 -7.93 -8.04
C ASN A 187 -11.20 -9.14 -7.35
N ILE A 188 -10.44 -9.79 -6.45
CA ILE A 188 -10.96 -10.88 -5.61
C ILE A 188 -12.19 -10.42 -4.81
N GLY A 189 -12.11 -9.26 -4.15
CA GLY A 189 -13.24 -8.71 -3.39
C GLY A 189 -14.42 -8.28 -4.27
N ALA A 190 -14.19 -7.85 -5.51
CA ALA A 190 -15.27 -7.59 -6.46
C ALA A 190 -15.97 -8.88 -6.90
N ILE A 191 -15.21 -9.93 -7.23
CA ILE A 191 -15.73 -11.24 -7.62
C ILE A 191 -16.55 -11.84 -6.46
N ALA A 192 -16.02 -11.82 -5.25
CA ALA A 192 -16.72 -12.32 -4.07
C ALA A 192 -18.07 -11.62 -3.86
N ARG A 193 -18.11 -10.29 -3.96
CA ARG A 193 -19.36 -9.53 -3.83
C ARG A 193 -20.37 -9.85 -4.93
N SER A 194 -19.91 -9.94 -6.18
CA SER A 194 -20.77 -10.31 -7.31
C SER A 194 -21.33 -11.72 -7.14
N ALA A 195 -20.48 -12.70 -6.85
CA ALA A 195 -20.91 -14.08 -6.60
C ALA A 195 -21.92 -14.16 -5.45
N ALA A 196 -21.74 -13.37 -4.38
CA ALA A 196 -22.70 -13.29 -3.27
C ALA A 196 -24.05 -12.74 -3.73
N ALA A 197 -24.04 -11.67 -4.53
CA ALA A 197 -25.24 -11.05 -5.06
C ALA A 197 -26.02 -11.97 -6.02
N PHE A 198 -25.32 -12.85 -6.75
CA PHE A 198 -25.93 -13.85 -7.63
C PHE A 198 -26.32 -15.15 -6.90
N GLY A 199 -26.16 -15.22 -5.58
CA GLY A 199 -26.57 -16.39 -4.80
C GLY A 199 -25.66 -17.60 -4.93
N ALA A 200 -24.37 -17.40 -5.23
CA ALA A 200 -23.40 -18.49 -5.10
C ALA A 200 -23.35 -18.99 -3.64
N ASP A 201 -23.07 -20.27 -3.46
CA ASP A 201 -22.89 -20.90 -2.16
C ASP A 201 -21.45 -20.77 -1.66
N GLY A 202 -20.49 -20.70 -2.60
CA GLY A 202 -19.10 -20.52 -2.23
C GLY A 202 -18.17 -20.09 -3.35
N LEU A 203 -17.04 -19.52 -2.93
CA LEU A 203 -15.93 -19.11 -3.78
C LEU A 203 -14.74 -20.05 -3.55
N LEU A 204 -14.17 -20.57 -4.62
CA LEU A 204 -13.06 -21.51 -4.59
C LEU A 204 -11.79 -20.83 -5.10
N ILE A 205 -10.78 -20.67 -4.24
CA ILE A 205 -9.53 -19.95 -4.56
C ILE A 205 -8.33 -20.89 -4.38
N PRO A 206 -7.47 -21.09 -5.38
CA PRO A 206 -6.22 -21.83 -5.24
C PRO A 206 -5.29 -21.23 -4.18
N GLU A 207 -4.62 -22.07 -3.38
CA GLU A 207 -3.65 -21.61 -2.35
C GLU A 207 -2.47 -20.82 -2.93
N ARG A 208 -2.17 -21.00 -4.22
CA ARG A 208 -1.02 -20.39 -4.90
C ARG A 208 -1.49 -19.57 -6.08
N ARG A 209 -0.69 -18.56 -6.44
CA ARG A 209 -0.89 -17.69 -7.63
C ARG A 209 -2.19 -16.86 -7.60
N ASN A 210 -2.78 -16.68 -6.42
CA ASN A 210 -3.90 -15.76 -6.20
C ASN A 210 -3.57 -14.77 -5.09
N ALA A 211 -4.21 -13.60 -5.16
CA ALA A 211 -4.24 -12.64 -4.07
C ALA A 211 -5.04 -13.20 -2.89
N PRO A 212 -4.64 -12.90 -1.64
CA PRO A 212 -5.45 -13.23 -0.48
C PRO A 212 -6.76 -12.42 -0.50
N LEU A 213 -7.81 -12.99 0.10
CA LEU A 213 -9.02 -12.22 0.39
C LEU A 213 -8.68 -11.15 1.44
N THR A 214 -9.12 -9.91 1.20
CA THR A 214 -8.92 -8.80 2.14
C THR A 214 -10.19 -8.49 2.92
N ALA A 215 -10.06 -7.66 3.94
CA ALA A 215 -11.10 -7.24 4.86
C ALA A 215 -12.21 -6.48 4.12
N ALA A 216 -11.87 -5.85 2.99
CA ALA A 216 -12.83 -5.23 2.09
C ALA A 216 -13.83 -6.25 1.49
N ALA A 217 -13.46 -7.53 1.40
CA ALA A 217 -14.30 -8.60 0.89
C ALA A 217 -15.13 -9.30 1.98
N TRP A 218 -14.88 -9.02 3.26
CA TRP A 218 -15.48 -9.73 4.41
C TRP A 218 -17.01 -9.60 4.48
N LYS A 219 -17.57 -8.56 3.87
CA LYS A 219 -19.03 -8.34 3.80
C LYS A 219 -19.75 -9.25 2.79
N SER A 220 -19.02 -10.10 2.07
CA SER A 220 -19.62 -11.07 1.16
C SER A 220 -20.12 -12.24 1.99
N SER A 221 -21.43 -12.52 1.99
CA SER A 221 -22.05 -13.64 2.73
C SER A 221 -21.66 -15.04 2.23
N LEU A 222 -20.58 -15.14 1.44
CA LEU A 222 -20.12 -16.38 0.83
C LEU A 222 -19.13 -17.09 1.73
N MET A 223 -19.16 -18.41 1.66
CA MET A 223 -18.08 -19.24 2.16
C MET A 223 -16.94 -19.23 1.13
N VAL A 224 -15.71 -18.99 1.57
CA VAL A 224 -14.54 -19.01 0.68
C VAL A 224 -13.66 -20.20 1.06
N MET A 225 -13.47 -21.12 0.11
CA MET A 225 -12.55 -22.25 0.24
C MET A 225 -11.21 -21.92 -0.37
N GLN A 226 -10.13 -22.29 0.32
CA GLN A 226 -8.82 -22.37 -0.31
C GLN A 226 -8.61 -23.81 -0.84
N ILE A 227 -8.42 -23.97 -2.14
CA ILE A 227 -8.14 -25.27 -2.75
C ILE A 227 -6.64 -25.46 -2.93
N ARG A 228 -6.12 -26.54 -2.36
CA ARG A 228 -4.78 -27.03 -2.68
C ARG A 228 -4.85 -27.80 -3.99
N LEU A 229 -4.57 -27.13 -5.10
CA LEU A 229 -4.38 -27.80 -6.39
C LEU A 229 -3.07 -28.62 -6.32
N TRP A 230 -3.20 -29.95 -6.39
CA TRP A 230 -2.06 -30.82 -6.63
C TRP A 230 -1.49 -30.49 -8.02
N LYS A 231 -0.21 -30.13 -8.09
CA LYS A 231 0.50 -30.12 -9.37
C LYS A 231 0.54 -31.56 -9.89
N ARG A 232 0.06 -31.77 -11.12
CA ARG A 232 0.58 -32.87 -11.95
C ARG A 232 2.05 -32.59 -12.27
#